data_AF-A0A124HQ43-F1
#
_entry.id   AF-A0A124HQ43-F1
#
_cell.length_a   1.000
_cell.length_b   1.000
_cell.length_c   1.000
_cell.angle_alpha   90.00
_cell.angle_beta   90.00
_cell.angle_gamma   90.00
#
_symmetry.space_group_name_H-M   'P 1'
#
loop_
_entity.id
_entity.type
_entity.pdbx_description
1 polymer ?
#
loop_
_entity_poly.entity_id
_entity_poly.type
_entity_poly.pdbx_seq_one_letter_code
_entity_poly.pdbx_strand_id
1 'polypeptide(L)' 'MCRTGALDADGWGRELALGVWLRGRPAEVTLDIDTVWAAGAVDRDRGDDRQRLLVLDTGDTYSF' A
#
# COMPACT_ATOMS: atom_id res chain seq x y z
N MET A 1 -12.85 -11.61 7.42
CA MET A 1 -11.48 -11.08 7.29
C MET A 1 -10.57 -12.19 6.76
N CYS A 2 -9.72 -11.89 5.80
CA CYS A 2 -8.72 -12.83 5.29
C CYS A 2 -7.70 -13.16 6.39
N ARG A 3 -7.13 -14.37 6.35
CA ARG A 3 -6.15 -14.86 7.33
C ARG A 3 -4.86 -14.05 7.22
N THR A 4 -4.60 -13.17 8.18
CA THR A 4 -3.29 -12.56 8.43
C THR A 4 -2.53 -13.52 9.35
N GLY A 5 -1.77 -14.46 8.78
CA GLY A 5 -0.83 -15.26 9.57
C GLY A 5 0.23 -14.37 10.22
N ALA A 6 1.10 -14.95 11.05
CA ALA A 6 2.26 -14.21 11.55
C ALA A 6 3.08 -13.70 10.36
N LEU A 7 3.36 -12.40 10.34
CA LEU A 7 4.34 -11.81 9.44
C LEU A 7 5.73 -12.22 9.94
N ASP A 8 6.55 -12.75 9.04
CA ASP A 8 7.95 -13.04 9.34
C ASP A 8 8.68 -11.71 9.49
N ALA A 9 9.26 -11.47 10.67
CA ALA A 9 9.91 -10.20 11.00
C ALA A 9 11.14 -9.94 10.12
N ASP A 10 11.78 -11.00 9.62
CA ASP A 10 12.95 -10.93 8.74
C ASP A 10 12.63 -11.37 7.29
N GLY A 11 11.34 -11.66 7.02
CA GLY A 11 10.88 -12.15 5.74
C GLY A 11 10.62 -11.02 4.76
N TRP A 12 10.94 -11.26 3.49
CA TRP A 12 10.56 -10.35 2.41
C TRP A 12 9.06 -10.47 2.20
N GLY A 13 8.37 -9.32 2.21
CA GLY A 13 6.95 -9.25 1.88
C GLY A 13 6.65 -9.85 0.50
N ARG A 14 5.38 -10.14 0.25
CA ARG A 14 4.94 -10.63 -1.07
C ARG A 14 4.56 -9.44 -1.93
N GLU A 15 4.89 -9.49 -3.22
CA GLU A 15 4.39 -8.51 -4.17
C GLU A 15 2.86 -8.52 -4.24
N LEU A 16 2.26 -7.34 -4.27
CA LEU A 16 0.83 -7.13 -4.43
C LEU A 16 0.57 -6.26 -5.67
N ALA A 17 -0.08 -6.85 -6.68
CA ALA A 17 -0.50 -6.11 -7.87
C ALA A 17 -1.95 -5.62 -7.71
N LEU A 18 -2.17 -4.31 -7.87
CA LEU A 18 -3.48 -3.67 -7.77
C LEU A 18 -3.86 -3.02 -9.10
N GLY A 19 -4.94 -3.50 -9.72
CA GLY A 19 -5.56 -2.85 -10.87
C GLY A 19 -6.67 -1.90 -10.42
N VAL A 20 -6.59 -0.62 -10.77
CA VAL A 20 -7.61 0.39 -10.44
C VAL A 20 -8.18 1.01 -11.71
N TRP A 21 -9.50 1.20 -11.73
CA TRP A 21 -10.18 1.90 -12.83
C TRP A 21 -10.36 3.37 -12.47
N LEU A 22 -9.82 4.26 -13.31
CA LEU A 22 -9.93 5.70 -13.12
C LEU A 22 -11.14 6.26 -13.88
N ARG A 23 -11.75 7.30 -13.32
CA ARG A 23 -12.80 8.05 -14.01
C ARG A 23 -12.14 9.06 -14.97
N GLY A 24 -12.29 8.83 -16.27
CA GLY A 24 -11.71 9.72 -17.29
C GLY A 24 -10.21 9.53 -17.44
N ARG A 25 -9.46 10.62 -17.66
CA ARG A 25 -8.01 10.64 -17.85
C ARG A 25 -7.39 11.74 -16.98
N PRO A 26 -7.23 11.51 -15.67
CA PRO A 26 -6.60 12.49 -14.80
C PRO A 26 -5.09 12.58 -15.10
N ALA A 27 -4.51 13.78 -14.98
CA ALA A 27 -3.07 13.97 -15.13
C ALA A 27 -2.25 13.44 -13.95
N GLU A 28 -2.90 13.25 -12.80
CA GLU A 28 -2.31 12.73 -11.57
C GLU A 28 -3.34 11.97 -10.72
N VAL A 29 -2.86 11.00 -9.94
CA VAL A 29 -3.63 10.25 -8.95
C VAL A 29 -2.81 10.13 -7.67
N THR A 30 -3.46 10.31 -6.53
CA THR A 30 -2.85 10.06 -5.21
C THR A 30 -3.34 8.72 -4.68
N LEU A 31 -2.41 7.85 -4.27
CA LEU A 31 -2.68 6.60 -3.58
C LEU A 31 -2.27 6.73 -2.11
N ASP A 32 -3.24 6.61 -1.20
CA ASP A 32 -3.01 6.50 0.24
C ASP A 32 -3.14 5.02 0.64
N ILE A 33 -2.10 4.45 1.23
CA ILE A 33 -2.06 3.08 1.74
C ILE A 33 -1.92 3.14 3.26
N ASP A 34 -2.84 2.48 3.96
CA ASP A 34 -2.84 2.38 5.42
C ASP A 34 -2.64 0.92 5.85
N THR A 35 -1.75 0.70 6.82
CA THR A 35 -1.58 -0.60 7.48
C THR A 35 -2.65 -0.79 8.55
N VAL A 36 -3.47 -1.86 8.41
CA VAL A 36 -4.47 -2.22 9.42
C VAL A 36 -3.95 -3.40 10.24
N TRP A 37 -3.76 -3.16 11.54
CA TRP A 37 -3.29 -4.16 12.48
C TRP A 37 -4.46 -4.97 13.09
N ALA A 38 -4.31 -6.30 13.18
CA ALA A 38 -5.30 -7.17 13.81
C ALA A 38 -5.03 -7.35 15.32
N ALA A 39 -6.10 -7.66 16.08
CA ALA A 39 -6.04 -8.16 17.46
C ALA A 39 -5.26 -7.29 18.48
N GLY A 40 -5.25 -5.97 18.29
CA GLY A 40 -4.57 -5.05 19.23
C GLY A 40 -3.05 -5.09 19.13
N ALA A 41 -2.49 -5.77 18.13
CA ALA A 41 -1.10 -5.55 17.73
C ALA A 41 -0.98 -4.11 17.25
N VAL A 42 0.10 -3.45 17.64
CA VAL A 42 0.40 -2.08 17.26
C VAL A 42 1.90 -2.02 17.04
N ASP A 43 2.34 -1.45 15.91
CA ASP A 43 3.73 -1.03 15.80
C ASP A 43 3.98 0.14 16.76
N ARG A 44 5.17 0.18 17.35
CA ARG A 44 5.63 1.32 18.16
C ARG A 44 5.95 2.52 17.27
N ASP A 45 6.37 2.30 16.03
CA ASP A 45 6.50 3.35 15.05
C ASP A 45 5.24 3.36 14.18
N ARG A 46 4.32 4.28 14.46
CA ARG A 46 3.12 4.48 13.61
C ARG A 46 3.38 5.49 12.48
N GLY A 47 4.60 6.03 12.39
CA GLY A 47 4.94 7.06 11.42
C GLY A 47 4.93 6.55 9.97
N ASP A 48 5.14 5.25 9.80
CA ASP A 48 5.21 4.53 8.52
C ASP A 48 3.94 3.72 8.17
N ASP A 49 2.99 3.64 9.10
CA ASP A 49 1.67 3.02 8.90
C ASP A 49 0.90 3.63 7.72
N ARG A 50 1.22 4.88 7.35
CA ARG A 50 0.59 5.60 6.24
C ARG A 50 1.61 5.98 5.19
N GLN A 51 1.36 5.53 3.97
CA GLN A 51 2.14 5.91 2.79
C GLN A 51 1.27 6.67 1.80
N ARG A 52 1.82 7.77 1.26
CA ARG A 52 1.17 8.59 0.24
C ARG A 52 2.05 8.64 -1.00
N LEU A 53 1.49 8.21 -2.13
CA LEU A 53 2.18 8.12 -3.41
C LEU A 53 1.48 9.01 -4.43
N LEU A 54 2.26 9.82 -5.15
CA LEU A 54 1.79 10.61 -6.29
C LEU A 54 2.15 9.87 -7.58
N VAL A 55 1.13 9.48 -8.34
CA VAL A 55 1.26 8.81 -9.63
C VAL A 55 0.89 9.79 -10.73
N LEU A 56 1.81 10.05 -11.64
CA LEU A 56 1.63 10.98 -12.76
C LEU A 56 1.27 10.22 -14.03
N ASP A 57 0.53 10.85 -14.94
CA ASP A 57 0.20 10.28 -16.26
C ASP A 57 1.39 10.39 -17.23
N THR A 58 2.54 9.82 -16.87
CA THR A 58 3.74 9.77 -17.73
C THR A 58 3.73 8.56 -18.66
N GLY A 59 2.90 7.55 -18.37
CA GLY A 59 2.90 6.25 -19.05
C GLY A 59 3.92 5.25 -18.51
N ASP A 60 4.68 5.61 -17.47
CA ASP A 60 5.67 4.74 -16.84
C ASP A 60 5.01 3.75 -15.85
N THR A 61 5.66 2.59 -15.66
CA THR A 61 5.29 1.68 -14.57
C THR A 61 5.97 2.14 -13.28
N TYR A 62 5.20 2.24 -12.20
CA TYR A 62 5.69 2.60 -10.87
C TYR A 62 5.80 1.36 -9.98
N SER A 63 6.89 1.28 -9.20
CA SER A 63 7.13 0.23 -8.19
C SER A 63 7.54 0.91 -6.90
N PHE A 64 6.97 0.47 -5.79
CA PHE A 64 7.12 1.06 -4.45
C PHE A 64 7.49 -0.03 -3.45
#